data_AF-A0A1Q7FW68-F1
#
_entry.id   AF-A0A1Q7FW68-F1
#
_cell.length_a   1.000
_cell.length_b   1.000
_cell.length_c   1.000
_cell.angle_alpha   90.00
_cell.angle_beta   90.00
_cell.angle_gamma   90.00
#
_symmetry.space_group_name_H-M   'P 1'
#
loop_
_entity.id
_entity.type
_entity.pdbx_description
1 polymer ?
#
loop_
_entity_poly.entity_id
_entity_poly.type
_entity_poly.pdbx_seq_one_letter_code
_entity_poly.pdbx_strand_id
1 'polypeptide(L)'
;MAEPLERDIEVLQHLRGYPEELHRFANLMKQTNPRGMSAALFLLNRAGAQDGFLETICRSVSAGESLLTAVEAAEAAGVRPQAFLDDLASRADFPTPIFRQEHRALWRKADVERYLQSHHAPASPPAPVQSDQ
;
A
#
# COMPACT_ATOMS: atom_id res chain seq x y z
N MET A 1 8.83 15.65 -11.52
CA MET A 1 8.10 14.65 -12.33
C MET A 1 8.99 13.42 -12.31
N ALA A 2 8.58 12.35 -11.62
CA ALA A 2 9.39 11.13 -11.56
C ALA A 2 9.57 10.55 -12.96
N GLU A 3 10.79 10.13 -13.30
CA GLU A 3 11.13 9.48 -14.54
C GLU A 3 10.30 8.18 -14.70
N PRO A 4 10.05 7.73 -15.95
CA PRO A 4 9.25 6.53 -16.21
C PRO A 4 9.73 5.31 -15.40
N LEU A 5 11.05 5.19 -15.23
CA LEU A 5 11.69 4.12 -14.49
C LEU A 5 11.51 4.26 -12.97
N GLU A 6 11.54 5.47 -12.42
CA GLU A 6 11.34 5.70 -10.98
C GLU A 6 9.96 5.24 -10.54
N ARG A 7 8.93 5.52 -11.34
CA ARG A 7 7.56 5.04 -11.12
C ARG A 7 7.48 3.51 -11.15
N ASP A 8 8.11 2.89 -12.14
CA ASP A 8 8.10 1.44 -12.27
C ASP A 8 8.84 0.77 -11.09
N ILE A 9 9.92 1.39 -10.59
CA ILE A 9 10.64 0.95 -9.37
C ILE A 9 9.76 1.07 -8.13
N GLU A 10 9.03 2.18 -7.96
CA GLU A 10 8.10 2.35 -6.84
C GLU A 10 7.00 1.27 -6.85
N VAL A 11 6.43 0.97 -8.03
CA VAL A 11 5.48 -0.14 -8.17
C VAL A 11 6.11 -1.48 -7.72
N LEU A 12 7.36 -1.78 -8.12
CA LEU A 12 8.03 -3.01 -7.72
C LEU A 12 8.18 -3.17 -6.20
N GLN A 13 8.42 -2.06 -5.48
CA GLN A 13 8.57 -2.09 -4.03
C GLN A 13 7.27 -2.57 -3.35
N HIS A 14 6.12 -2.07 -3.82
CA HIS A 14 4.81 -2.51 -3.35
C HIS A 14 4.52 -3.99 -3.68
N LEU A 15 5.14 -4.56 -4.72
CA LEU A 15 4.93 -5.96 -5.12
C LEU A 15 5.81 -6.97 -4.37
N ARG A 16 6.67 -6.53 -3.43
CA ARG A 16 7.63 -7.40 -2.71
C ARG A 16 6.99 -8.58 -1.97
N GLY A 17 5.71 -8.48 -1.61
CA GLY A 17 4.93 -9.55 -0.96
C GLY A 17 4.05 -10.39 -1.89
N TYR A 18 4.10 -10.13 -3.20
CA TYR A 18 3.16 -10.67 -4.19
C TYR A 18 3.92 -11.22 -5.41
N PRO A 19 4.45 -12.46 -5.34
CA PRO A 19 5.37 -12.98 -6.35
C PRO A 19 4.74 -13.09 -7.74
N GLU A 20 3.45 -13.42 -7.82
CA GLU A 20 2.70 -13.52 -9.07
C GLU A 20 2.59 -12.16 -9.78
N GLU A 21 2.26 -11.12 -9.02
CA GLU A 21 2.13 -9.76 -9.55
C GLU A 21 3.49 -9.15 -9.89
N LEU A 22 4.49 -9.39 -9.04
CA LEU A 22 5.87 -8.99 -9.28
C LEU A 22 6.37 -9.60 -10.60
N HIS A 23 6.13 -10.89 -10.82
CA HIS A 23 6.54 -11.55 -12.06
C HIS A 23 5.78 -10.99 -13.27
N ARG A 24 4.47 -10.77 -13.14
CA ARG A 24 3.64 -10.16 -14.20
C ARG A 24 4.15 -8.77 -14.57
N PHE A 25 4.42 -7.91 -13.59
CA PHE A 25 4.90 -6.55 -13.81
C PHE A 25 6.35 -6.52 -14.34
N ALA A 26 7.23 -7.39 -13.83
CA ALA A 26 8.59 -7.53 -14.36
C ALA A 26 8.62 -7.95 -15.83
N ASN A 27 7.74 -8.87 -16.23
CA ASN A 27 7.59 -9.24 -17.64
C ASN A 27 7.03 -8.09 -18.49
N LEU A 28 6.20 -7.22 -17.91
CA LEU A 28 5.71 -6.03 -18.59
C LEU A 28 6.82 -5.00 -18.81
N MET A 29 7.61 -4.69 -17.77
CA MET A 29 8.78 -3.83 -17.89
C MET A 29 9.75 -4.31 -18.97
N LYS A 30 10.02 -5.62 -19.04
CA LYS A 30 10.87 -6.18 -20.11
C LYS A 30 10.32 -5.89 -21.52
N GLN A 31 9.01 -5.80 -21.69
CA GLN A 31 8.36 -5.49 -22.96
C GLN A 31 8.32 -3.99 -23.27
N THR A 32 8.22 -3.14 -22.26
CA THR A 32 8.06 -1.68 -22.42
C THR A 32 9.38 -0.91 -22.38
N ASN A 33 10.36 -1.40 -21.62
CA ASN A 33 11.71 -0.82 -21.53
C ASN A 33 12.42 -0.63 -22.88
N PRO A 34 12.42 -1.58 -23.84
CA PRO A 34 13.03 -1.34 -25.16
C PRO A 34 12.33 -0.24 -25.97
N ARG A 35 11.15 0.21 -25.56
CA ARG A 35 10.38 1.31 -26.17
C ARG A 35 10.47 2.62 -25.38
N GLY A 36 11.23 2.65 -24.28
CA GLY A 36 11.31 3.80 -23.37
C GLY A 36 9.99 4.14 -22.68
N MET A 37 9.06 3.17 -22.59
CA MET A 37 7.74 3.37 -22.00
C MET A 37 7.70 2.81 -20.57
N SER A 38 7.05 3.54 -19.66
CA SER A 38 6.75 3.02 -18.31
C SER A 38 5.76 1.86 -18.42
N ALA A 39 6.07 0.76 -17.74
CA ALA A 39 5.21 -0.40 -17.64
C ALA A 39 3.88 -0.04 -16.96
N ALA A 40 3.91 0.80 -15.92
CA ALA A 40 2.72 1.28 -15.24
C ALA A 40 1.79 2.05 -16.20
N LEU A 41 2.33 3.01 -16.96
CA LEU A 41 1.54 3.77 -17.93
C LEU A 41 1.03 2.89 -19.07
N PHE A 42 1.82 1.93 -19.53
CA PHE A 42 1.40 0.99 -20.56
C PHE A 42 0.25 0.09 -20.08
N LEU A 43 0.32 -0.38 -18.83
CA LEU A 43 -0.74 -1.18 -18.21
C LEU A 43 -2.05 -0.37 -18.10
N LEU A 44 -1.97 0.87 -17.62
CA LEU A 44 -3.14 1.74 -17.42
C LEU A 44 -3.80 2.16 -18.74
N ASN A 45 -3.03 2.31 -19.82
CA ASN A 45 -3.56 2.66 -21.14
C ASN A 45 -4.11 1.47 -21.93
N ARG A 46 -3.97 0.23 -21.43
CA ARG A 46 -4.45 -0.95 -22.12
C ARG A 46 -5.98 -1.02 -22.07
N ALA A 47 -6.63 -1.13 -23.23
CA ALA A 47 -8.07 -1.41 -23.30
C ALA A 47 -8.37 -2.75 -22.60
N GLY A 48 -9.22 -2.71 -21.57
CA GLY A 48 -9.54 -3.87 -20.73
C GLY A 48 -8.67 -4.03 -19.49
N ALA A 49 -7.91 -3.01 -19.09
CA ALA A 49 -7.37 -2.94 -17.73
C ALA A 49 -8.52 -3.12 -16.74
N GLN A 50 -8.46 -4.20 -15.95
CA GLN A 50 -9.46 -4.43 -14.91
C GLN A 50 -9.08 -3.54 -13.72
N ASP A 51 -10.03 -3.13 -12.89
CA ASP A 51 -9.71 -2.49 -11.59
C ASP A 51 -9.16 -3.58 -10.64
N GLY A 52 -7.97 -4.08 -10.98
CA GLY A 52 -7.24 -5.11 -10.25
C GLY A 52 -6.23 -4.50 -9.28
N PHE A 53 -5.61 -5.38 -8.49
CA PHE A 53 -4.61 -4.98 -7.49
C PHE A 53 -3.43 -4.22 -8.10
N LEU A 54 -2.87 -4.73 -9.20
CA LEU A 54 -1.71 -4.14 -9.87
C LEU A 54 -2.06 -2.80 -10.53
N GLU A 55 -3.20 -2.72 -11.19
CA GLU A 55 -3.73 -1.51 -11.81
C GLU A 55 -3.97 -0.40 -10.78
N THR A 56 -4.50 -0.75 -9.61
CA THR A 56 -4.71 0.19 -8.51
C THR A 56 -3.39 0.76 -7.99
N ILE A 57 -2.36 -0.08 -7.80
CA ILE A 57 -1.02 0.38 -7.40
C ILE A 57 -0.44 1.33 -8.47
N CYS A 58 -0.47 0.92 -9.75
CA CYS A 58 0.03 1.72 -10.86
C CYS A 58 -0.68 3.08 -10.95
N ARG A 59 -2.00 3.11 -10.76
CA ARG A 59 -2.80 4.35 -10.78
C ARG A 59 -2.38 5.29 -9.65
N SER A 60 -2.28 4.78 -8.43
CA SER A 60 -1.91 5.57 -7.26
C SER A 60 -0.48 6.11 -7.33
N VAL A 61 0.49 5.27 -7.72
CA VAL A 61 1.89 5.69 -7.98
C VAL A 61 1.95 6.75 -9.07
N SER A 62 1.18 6.58 -10.16
CA SER A 62 1.11 7.57 -11.23
C SER A 62 0.50 8.91 -10.77
N ALA A 63 -0.41 8.86 -9.81
CA ALA A 63 -1.02 10.03 -9.17
C ALA A 63 -0.13 10.65 -8.08
N GLY A 64 0.99 10.00 -7.70
CA GLY A 64 1.84 10.42 -6.59
C GLY A 64 1.22 10.18 -5.21
N GLU A 65 0.26 9.27 -5.11
CA GLU A 65 -0.39 8.91 -3.85
C GLU A 65 0.39 7.82 -3.13
N SER A 66 0.77 8.06 -1.88
CA SER A 66 1.43 7.05 -1.06
C SER A 66 0.43 6.01 -0.54
N LEU A 67 0.65 4.76 -0.90
CA LEU A 67 -0.16 3.61 -0.51
C LEU A 67 0.68 2.59 0.26
N LEU A 68 -0.02 1.73 1.00
CA LEU A 68 0.55 0.55 1.62
C LEU A 68 -0.25 -0.68 1.22
N THR A 69 0.47 -1.72 0.83
CA THR A 69 -0.08 -3.07 0.71
C THR A 69 -0.27 -3.72 2.08
N ALA A 70 -1.01 -4.82 2.15
CA ALA A 70 -1.16 -5.60 3.38
C ALA A 70 0.18 -6.05 3.98
N VAL A 71 1.17 -6.34 3.12
CA VAL A 71 2.52 -6.69 3.58
C VAL A 71 3.21 -5.49 4.20
N GLU A 72 3.21 -4.34 3.52
CA GLU A 72 3.87 -3.13 4.05
C GLU A 72 3.18 -2.59 5.31
N ALA A 73 1.85 -2.65 5.36
CA ALA A 73 1.09 -2.25 6.54
C ALA A 73 1.37 -3.19 7.73
N ALA A 74 1.53 -4.50 7.48
CA ALA A 74 1.93 -5.45 8.49
C ALA A 74 3.38 -5.23 8.97
N GLU A 75 4.31 -4.92 8.05
CA GLU A 75 5.68 -4.55 8.40
C GLU A 75 5.71 -3.27 9.26
N ALA A 76 4.91 -2.25 8.90
CA ALA A 76 4.77 -1.02 9.68
C ALA A 76 4.19 -1.27 11.08
N ALA A 77 3.28 -2.26 11.20
CA ALA A 77 2.72 -2.70 12.48
C ALA A 77 3.60 -3.71 13.24
N GLY A 78 4.71 -4.18 12.65
CA GLY A 78 5.60 -5.18 13.25
C GLY A 78 5.00 -6.59 13.39
N VAL A 79 3.98 -6.92 12.58
CA VAL A 79 3.28 -8.21 12.63
C VAL A 79 3.38 -8.98 11.31
N ARG A 80 2.92 -10.24 11.29
CA ARG A 80 2.85 -11.03 10.06
C ARG A 80 1.69 -10.53 9.17
N PRO A 81 1.83 -10.56 7.82
CA PRO A 81 0.78 -10.10 6.90
C PRO A 81 -0.59 -10.75 7.12
N GLN A 82 -0.62 -12.06 7.36
CA GLN A 82 -1.87 -12.78 7.60
C GLN A 82 -2.50 -12.43 8.95
N ALA A 83 -1.67 -12.25 9.99
CA ALA A 83 -2.15 -11.80 11.30
C ALA A 83 -2.65 -10.35 11.25
N PHE A 84 -2.01 -9.49 10.47
CA PHE A 84 -2.48 -8.12 10.24
C PHE A 84 -3.87 -8.11 9.61
N LEU A 85 -4.09 -8.94 8.58
CA LEU A 85 -5.38 -9.03 7.89
C LEU A 85 -6.50 -9.57 8.78
N ASP A 86 -6.18 -10.55 9.62
CA ASP A 86 -7.13 -11.24 10.49
C ASP A 86 -7.44 -10.47 11.78
N ASP A 87 -6.47 -9.74 12.34
CA ASP A 87 -6.60 -9.07 13.64
C ASP A 87 -6.74 -7.54 13.56
N LEU A 88 -5.93 -6.85 12.74
CA LEU A 88 -5.96 -5.39 12.65
C LEU A 88 -6.97 -4.94 11.59
N ALA A 89 -6.84 -5.44 10.37
CA ALA A 89 -7.66 -5.03 9.24
C ALA A 89 -9.11 -5.56 9.29
N SER A 90 -9.42 -6.44 10.24
CA SER A 90 -10.77 -6.91 10.55
C SER A 90 -11.50 -6.00 11.55
N ARG A 91 -10.79 -5.08 12.22
CA ARG A 91 -11.40 -4.16 13.19
C ARG A 91 -12.25 -3.12 12.49
N ALA A 92 -13.41 -2.82 13.06
CA ALA A 92 -14.32 -1.81 12.52
C ALA A 92 -13.72 -0.40 12.52
N ASP A 93 -12.83 -0.12 13.48
CA ASP A 93 -12.13 1.16 13.62
C ASP A 93 -10.92 1.28 12.67
N PHE A 94 -10.52 0.21 11.98
CA PHE A 94 -9.40 0.22 11.05
C PHE A 94 -9.78 0.92 9.74
N PRO A 95 -8.88 1.70 9.11
CA PRO A 95 -9.20 2.40 7.87
C PRO A 95 -9.69 1.46 6.77
N THR A 96 -10.69 1.92 6.03
CA THR A 96 -11.27 1.16 4.92
C THR A 96 -10.24 1.03 3.79
N PRO A 97 -9.99 -0.18 3.28
CA PRO A 97 -9.09 -0.37 2.15
C PRO A 97 -9.66 0.28 0.88
N ILE A 98 -8.79 0.91 0.09
CA ILE A 98 -9.11 1.45 -1.24
C ILE A 98 -9.42 0.30 -2.21
N PHE A 99 -8.76 -0.83 -2.01
CA PHE A 99 -8.95 -2.05 -2.78
C PHE A 99 -8.83 -3.25 -1.86
N ARG A 100 -9.73 -4.22 -2.00
CA ARG A 100 -9.68 -5.50 -1.29
C ARG A 100 -10.12 -6.64 -2.21
N GLN A 101 -9.25 -7.63 -2.35
CA GLN A 101 -9.53 -8.89 -3.05
C GLN A 101 -8.79 -10.01 -2.31
N GLU A 102 -9.54 -10.86 -1.62
CA GLU A 102 -9.00 -11.96 -0.80
C GLU A 102 -7.92 -11.49 0.19
N HIS A 103 -6.66 -11.87 -0.03
CA HIS A 103 -5.48 -11.54 0.77
C HIS A 103 -4.71 -10.31 0.25
N ARG A 104 -5.23 -9.67 -0.80
CA ARG A 104 -4.67 -8.46 -1.42
C ARG A 104 -5.51 -7.28 -0.98
N ALA A 105 -4.90 -6.38 -0.22
CA ALA A 105 -5.57 -5.17 0.20
C ALA A 105 -4.61 -3.99 0.15
N LEU A 106 -5.17 -2.83 -0.18
CA LEU A 106 -4.45 -1.57 -0.35
C LEU A 106 -5.10 -0.51 0.53
N TRP A 107 -4.28 0.23 1.26
CA TRP A 107 -4.68 1.39 2.04
C TRP A 107 -3.86 2.60 1.65
N ARG A 108 -4.37 3.79 1.96
CA ARG A 108 -3.52 4.98 1.94
C ARG A 108 -2.55 4.91 3.10
N LYS A 109 -1.29 5.21 2.81
CA LYS A 109 -0.22 5.21 3.81
C LYS A 109 -0.58 6.10 5.00
N ALA A 110 -1.05 7.31 4.72
CA ALA A 110 -1.43 8.29 5.73
C ALA A 110 -2.52 7.79 6.70
N ASP A 111 -3.52 7.05 6.21
CA ASP A 111 -4.61 6.53 7.05
C ASP A 111 -4.12 5.43 7.99
N VAL A 112 -3.29 4.51 7.49
CA VAL A 112 -2.69 3.43 8.30
C VAL A 112 -1.72 4.01 9.32
N GLU A 113 -0.81 4.89 8.91
CA GLU A 113 0.14 5.52 9.83
C GLU A 113 -0.58 6.29 10.92
N ARG A 114 -1.63 7.07 10.57
CA ARG A 114 -2.44 7.80 11.56
C ARG A 114 -3.15 6.86 12.53
N TYR A 115 -3.69 5.74 12.05
CA TYR A 115 -4.28 4.72 12.90
C TYR A 115 -3.24 4.12 13.85
N LEU A 116 -2.08 3.70 13.34
CA LEU A 116 -1.00 3.11 14.13
C LEU A 116 -0.46 4.12 15.16
N GLN A 117 -0.31 5.39 14.80
CA GLN A 117 0.13 6.44 15.73
C GLN A 117 -0.88 6.67 16.86
N SER A 118 -2.18 6.63 16.55
CA SER A 118 -3.25 6.82 17.53
C SER A 118 -3.39 5.64 18.49
N HIS A 119 -3.09 4.43 18.03
CA HIS A 119 -3.14 3.21 18.84
C HIS A 119 -1.80 2.87 19.52
N HIS A 120 -0.69 3.47 19.07
CA HIS A 120 0.61 3.44 19.73
C HIS A 120 0.82 4.65 20.65
N ALA A 121 -0.12 5.60 20.74
CA ALA A 121 -0.11 6.52 21.87
C ALA A 121 -0.30 5.66 23.14
N PRO A 122 0.70 5.51 24.03
CA PRO A 122 0.43 4.95 25.32
C PRO A 122 -0.69 5.80 25.91
N ALA A 123 -1.70 5.15 26.49
CA ALA A 123 -2.71 5.80 27.29
C ALA A 123 -2.02 6.94 28.06
N SER A 124 -2.34 8.19 27.70
CA SER A 124 -1.82 9.32 28.46
C SER A 124 -2.16 9.02 29.91
N PRO A 125 -1.18 8.99 30.84
CA PRO A 125 -1.53 8.86 32.24
C PRO A 125 -2.51 9.99 32.54
N PRO A 126 -3.64 9.72 33.24
CA PRO A 126 -4.55 10.80 33.61
C PRO A 126 -3.72 11.86 34.31
N ALA A 127 -3.86 13.11 33.86
CA ALA A 127 -3.13 14.25 34.40
C ALA A 127 -3.15 14.18 35.94
N PRO A 128 -2.01 14.40 36.63
CA PRO A 128 -2.03 14.46 38.09
C PRO A 128 -2.97 15.60 38.47
N VAL A 129 -4.09 15.21 39.08
CA VAL A 129 -5.02 16.11 39.75
C VAL A 129 -4.20 17.02 40.66
N GLN A 130 -4.33 18.34 40.47
CA GLN A 130 -3.76 19.32 41.36
C GLN A 130 -4.39 19.12 42.75
N SER A 131 -3.62 18.55 43.67
CA SER A 131 -3.97 18.57 45.09
C SER A 131 -3.55 19.93 45.64
N ASP A 132 -4.55 20.77 45.82
CA ASP A 132 -4.58 21.97 46.66
C ASP A 132 -4.11 21.64 48.08
N GLN A 133 -3.00 22.27 48.51
CA GLN A 133 -2.68 22.63 49.91
C GLN A 133 -1.66 23.78 49.95
#